data_AF-A0A7X9B0T2-F1
#
_entry.id   AF-A0A7X9B0T2-F1
#
_cell.length_a   1.000
_cell.length_b   1.000
_cell.length_c   1.000
_cell.angle_alpha   90.00
_cell.angle_beta   90.00
_cell.angle_gamma   90.00
#
_symmetry.space_group_name_H-M   'P 1'
#
loop_
_entity.id
_entity.type
_entity.pdbx_description
1 polymer ?
#
loop_
_entity_poly.entity_id
_entity_poly.type
_entity_poly.pdbx_seq_one_letter_code
_entity_poly.pdbx_strand_id
1 'polypeptide(L)'
;MTGIKNDITETKTAVPVAGNAGDAILLGNSFPLSLVRRPVHIEPRRLADLHAALTGRTIYSFWGHENTLAAVTRILARDVSPKTARPVLSLDKNKLPCLDGRSFNECWVLSPDYVENFRPALGQEVPEAAIAAWRVLQICWQ
;
A
#
# COMPACT_ATOMS: atom_id res chain seq x y z
N MET A 1 21.47 7.42 -55.64
CA MET A 1 21.82 7.74 -54.23
C MET A 1 20.93 8.91 -53.85
N THR A 2 20.03 8.87 -52.87
CA THR A 2 20.10 8.23 -51.55
C THR A 2 18.65 8.14 -51.02
N GLY A 3 18.17 6.96 -50.66
CA GLY A 3 16.87 6.77 -50.02
C GLY A 3 16.97 6.99 -48.51
N ILE A 4 16.10 7.83 -47.96
CA ILE A 4 15.98 8.04 -46.51
C ILE A 4 15.04 6.95 -45.97
N LYS A 5 15.60 5.98 -45.25
CA LYS A 5 14.83 5.04 -44.43
C LYS A 5 14.60 5.69 -43.06
N ASN A 6 13.34 5.92 -42.71
CA ASN A 6 12.96 6.27 -41.34
C ASN A 6 12.92 4.98 -40.52
N ASP A 7 14.01 4.70 -39.80
CA ASP A 7 14.02 3.74 -38.69
C ASP A 7 13.39 4.43 -37.49
N ILE A 8 12.10 4.16 -37.25
CA ILE A 8 11.45 4.48 -35.98
C ILE A 8 11.75 3.29 -35.06
N THR A 9 12.80 3.44 -34.26
CA THR A 9 13.09 2.53 -33.16
C THR A 9 12.01 2.70 -32.08
N GLU A 10 11.00 1.84 -32.13
CA GLU A 10 10.05 1.67 -31.04
C GLU A 10 10.81 1.33 -29.75
N THR A 11 10.86 2.31 -28.85
CA THR A 11 11.40 2.13 -27.52
C THR A 11 10.41 1.24 -26.75
N LYS A 12 10.68 -0.06 -26.75
CA LYS A 12 9.97 -1.08 -25.98
C LYS A 12 10.01 -0.69 -24.51
N THR A 13 9.00 0.05 -24.05
CA THR A 13 8.78 0.34 -22.64
C THR A 13 8.55 -1.01 -21.97
N ALA A 14 9.53 -1.47 -21.22
CA ALA A 14 9.43 -2.73 -20.48
C ALA A 14 8.26 -2.59 -19.50
N VAL A 15 7.15 -3.25 -19.83
CA VAL A 15 6.06 -3.49 -18.87
C VAL A 15 6.67 -4.31 -17.73
N PRO A 16 6.55 -3.88 -16.46
CA PRO A 16 7.09 -4.65 -15.35
C PRO A 16 6.46 -6.04 -15.35
N VAL A 17 7.33 -7.05 -15.37
CA VAL A 17 6.94 -8.44 -15.17
C VAL A 17 6.23 -8.52 -13.82
N ALA A 18 5.01 -9.08 -13.81
CA ALA A 18 4.24 -9.32 -12.60
C ALA A 18 5.10 -10.17 -11.64
N GLY A 19 5.66 -9.52 -10.61
CA GLY A 19 6.43 -10.21 -9.58
C GLY A 19 5.54 -11.23 -8.88
N ASN A 20 6.09 -12.40 -8.56
CA ASN A 20 5.41 -13.44 -7.80
C ASN A 20 4.63 -12.84 -6.62
N ALA A 21 3.41 -13.32 -6.40
CA ALA A 21 2.50 -12.89 -5.35
C ALA A 21 3.07 -13.01 -3.92
N GLY A 22 4.25 -13.64 -3.75
CA GLY A 22 4.90 -13.83 -2.46
C GLY A 22 5.87 -12.71 -2.03
N ASP A 23 6.47 -11.96 -2.95
CA ASP A 23 7.71 -11.20 -2.58
C ASP A 23 7.46 -9.77 -2.12
N ALA A 24 6.24 -9.27 -2.29
CA ALA A 24 5.88 -7.92 -1.86
C ALA A 24 4.47 -7.84 -1.31
N ILE A 25 4.26 -6.82 -0.48
CA ILE A 25 3.02 -6.58 0.23
C ILE A 25 2.63 -5.11 0.09
N LEU A 26 1.34 -4.85 -0.11
CA LEU A 26 0.78 -3.51 -0.12
C LEU A 26 0.31 -3.15 1.30
N LEU A 27 0.74 -2.02 1.86
CA LEU A 27 0.45 -1.60 3.24
C LEU A 27 0.04 -0.12 3.31
N GLY A 28 -1.00 0.21 4.08
CA GLY A 28 -1.40 1.59 4.31
C GLY A 28 -2.34 1.77 5.49
N ASN A 29 -2.75 3.02 5.76
CA ASN A 29 -3.70 3.35 6.83
C ASN A 29 -5.17 3.13 6.46
N SER A 30 -5.51 3.25 5.18
CA SER A 30 -6.90 3.14 4.71
C SER A 30 -6.94 2.78 3.23
N PHE A 31 -7.63 1.69 2.87
CA PHE A 31 -7.80 1.32 1.47
C PHE A 31 -9.11 1.90 0.88
N PRO A 32 -9.07 2.57 -0.29
CA PRO A 32 -10.27 3.08 -0.93
C PRO A 32 -11.09 1.94 -1.55
N LEU A 33 -12.15 1.48 -0.86
CA LEU A 33 -13.02 0.39 -1.35
C LEU A 33 -13.66 0.68 -2.71
N SER A 34 -13.77 1.95 -3.10
CA SER A 34 -14.20 2.37 -4.44
C SER A 34 -13.27 1.91 -5.56
N LEU A 35 -12.06 1.42 -5.27
CA LEU A 35 -11.16 0.77 -6.24
C LEU A 35 -11.41 -0.74 -6.39
N VAL A 36 -12.23 -1.38 -5.55
CA VAL A 36 -12.50 -2.81 -5.66
C VAL A 36 -13.33 -3.09 -6.91
N ARG A 37 -12.81 -3.96 -7.79
CA ARG A 37 -13.45 -4.36 -9.07
C ARG A 37 -13.53 -5.88 -9.26
N ARG A 38 -13.04 -6.64 -8.28
CA ARG A 38 -13.13 -8.11 -8.19
C ARG A 38 -13.66 -8.47 -6.81
N PRO A 39 -14.18 -9.69 -6.60
CA PRO A 39 -14.50 -10.17 -5.26
C PRO A 39 -13.27 -10.06 -4.34
N VAL A 40 -13.52 -9.61 -3.12
CA VAL A 40 -12.51 -9.52 -2.07
C VAL A 40 -12.99 -10.22 -0.82
N HIS A 41 -12.06 -10.87 -0.13
CA HIS A 41 -12.22 -11.29 1.24
C HIS A 41 -11.53 -10.27 2.15
N ILE A 42 -12.26 -9.72 3.12
CA ILE A 42 -11.75 -8.74 4.08
C ILE A 42 -11.92 -9.32 5.47
N GLU A 43 -10.84 -9.41 6.24
CA GLU A 43 -10.90 -9.93 7.61
C GLU A 43 -10.04 -9.15 8.60
N PRO A 44 -10.49 -9.03 9.86
CA PRO A 44 -9.65 -8.57 10.96
C PRO A 44 -8.51 -9.54 11.22
N ARG A 45 -7.31 -9.00 11.44
CA ARG A 45 -6.11 -9.76 11.80
C ARG A 45 -5.47 -9.22 13.06
N ARG A 46 -4.55 -10.01 13.63
CA ARG A 46 -3.72 -9.55 14.75
C ARG A 46 -2.51 -8.82 14.21
N LEU A 47 -1.96 -7.92 15.03
CA LEU A 47 -0.68 -7.26 14.71
C LEU A 47 0.45 -8.28 14.50
N ALA A 48 0.46 -9.37 15.25
CA ALA A 48 1.42 -10.47 15.06
C ALA A 48 1.31 -11.11 13.67
N ASP A 49 0.11 -11.22 13.10
CA ASP A 49 -0.09 -11.75 11.74
C ASP A 49 0.53 -10.81 10.71
N LEU A 50 0.38 -9.50 10.91
CA LEU A 50 1.03 -8.50 10.06
C LEU A 50 2.55 -8.61 10.15
N HIS A 51 3.14 -8.69 11.35
CA HIS A 51 4.60 -8.88 11.49
C HIS A 51 5.09 -10.13 10.74
N ALA A 52 4.38 -11.26 10.88
CA ALA A 52 4.69 -12.47 10.16
C ALA A 52 4.58 -12.25 8.64
N ALA A 53 3.50 -11.61 8.17
CA ALA A 53 3.26 -11.31 6.77
C ALA A 53 4.29 -10.36 6.17
N LEU A 54 4.90 -9.45 6.96
CA LEU A 54 5.95 -8.54 6.48
C LEU A 54 7.32 -9.24 6.35
N THR A 55 7.54 -10.35 7.05
CA THR A 55 8.86 -10.99 7.15
C THR A 55 9.37 -11.43 5.78
N GLY A 56 10.57 -10.97 5.40
CA GLY A 56 11.21 -11.33 4.12
C GLY A 56 10.61 -10.68 2.87
N ARG A 57 9.54 -9.87 3.00
CA ARG A 57 8.85 -9.25 1.84
C ARG A 57 9.19 -7.78 1.68
N THR A 58 9.12 -7.29 0.45
CA THR A 58 9.25 -5.86 0.13
C THR A 58 7.94 -5.14 0.42
N ILE A 59 7.99 -4.04 1.17
CA ILE A 59 6.81 -3.24 1.52
C ILE A 59 6.59 -2.17 0.46
N TYR A 60 5.38 -2.12 -0.08
CA TYR A 60 4.88 -1.04 -0.92
C TYR A 60 3.83 -0.30 -0.12
N SER A 61 4.11 0.97 0.16
CA SER A 61 3.43 1.70 1.20
C SER A 61 2.64 2.85 0.62
N PHE A 62 1.39 3.01 1.05
CA PHE A 62 0.51 4.08 0.55
C PHE A 62 -0.06 5.01 1.61
N TRP A 63 0.71 5.27 2.67
CA TRP A 63 0.33 6.22 3.73
C TRP A 63 0.19 7.64 3.18
N GLY A 64 -0.95 8.26 3.46
CA GLY A 64 -1.22 9.64 3.06
C GLY A 64 -0.76 10.70 4.07
N HIS A 65 -0.51 10.32 5.33
CA HIS A 65 -0.22 11.25 6.43
C HIS A 65 1.09 10.89 7.15
N GLU A 66 2.02 11.85 7.16
CA GLU A 66 3.32 11.73 7.83
C GLU A 66 3.18 11.48 9.35
N ASN A 67 2.16 12.07 9.96
CA ASN A 67 1.93 11.99 11.41
C ASN A 67 1.72 10.55 11.92
N THR A 68 1.14 9.67 11.11
CA THR A 68 0.94 8.26 11.49
C THR A 68 2.17 7.41 11.21
N LEU A 69 3.07 7.89 10.34
CA LEU A 69 4.21 7.14 9.84
C LEU A 69 5.24 6.86 10.95
N ALA A 70 5.50 7.82 11.82
CA ALA A 70 6.43 7.64 12.94
C ALA A 70 5.92 6.57 13.93
N ALA A 71 4.64 6.64 14.31
CA ALA A 71 4.03 5.69 15.23
C ALA A 71 3.98 4.27 14.63
N VAL A 72 3.65 4.15 13.34
CA VAL A 72 3.60 2.84 12.68
C VAL A 72 4.98 2.23 12.45
N THR A 73 5.99 3.04 12.10
CA THR A 73 7.37 2.56 11.96
C THR A 73 7.88 2.01 13.29
N ARG A 74 7.53 2.64 14.42
CA ARG A 74 7.87 2.15 15.75
C ARG A 74 7.20 0.81 16.05
N ILE A 75 5.89 0.69 15.85
CA ILE A 75 5.18 -0.54 16.21
C ILE A 75 5.54 -1.71 15.29
N LEU A 76 5.81 -1.46 14.01
CA LEU A 76 6.25 -2.49 13.08
C LEU A 76 7.75 -2.79 13.17
N ALA A 77 8.50 -1.99 13.92
CA ALA A 77 9.97 -2.01 13.99
C ALA A 77 10.62 -2.01 12.59
N ARG A 78 10.00 -1.29 11.65
CA ARG A 78 10.38 -1.32 10.24
C ARG A 78 9.96 -0.04 9.54
N ASP A 79 10.82 0.45 8.65
CA ASP A 79 10.47 1.59 7.79
C ASP A 79 9.37 1.19 6.81
N VAL A 80 8.24 1.89 6.91
CA VAL A 80 7.10 1.75 6.00
C VAL A 80 6.82 3.04 5.25
N SER A 81 7.83 3.92 5.12
CA SER A 81 7.71 5.16 4.36
C SER A 81 7.33 4.86 2.90
N PRO A 82 6.34 5.58 2.34
CA PRO A 82 6.07 5.51 0.92
C PRO A 82 7.26 6.06 0.13
N LYS A 83 7.48 5.57 -1.09
CA LYS A 83 8.57 6.06 -1.96
C LYS A 83 8.37 7.51 -2.41
N THR A 84 7.12 7.95 -2.46
CA THR A 84 6.72 9.29 -2.89
C THR A 84 5.77 9.91 -1.87
N ALA A 85 5.69 11.23 -1.83
CA ALA A 85 4.71 11.92 -1.00
C ALA A 85 3.29 11.64 -1.54
N ARG A 86 2.38 11.18 -0.67
CA ARG A 86 0.98 10.87 -0.99
C ARG A 86 0.82 9.99 -2.24
N PRO A 87 1.35 8.76 -2.19
CA PRO A 87 1.25 7.82 -3.29
C PRO A 87 -0.22 7.52 -3.63
N VAL A 88 -0.50 7.41 -4.93
CA VAL A 88 -1.84 7.18 -5.44
C VAL A 88 -1.97 5.74 -5.93
N LEU A 89 -2.93 5.02 -5.36
CA LEU A 89 -3.32 3.70 -5.86
C LEU A 89 -4.08 3.85 -7.18
N SER A 90 -3.74 3.00 -8.14
CA SER A 90 -4.46 2.86 -9.40
C SER A 90 -4.93 1.42 -9.59
N LEU A 91 -5.54 1.13 -10.74
CA LEU A 91 -5.92 -0.23 -11.12
C LEU A 91 -5.09 -0.66 -12.33
N ASP A 92 -4.61 -1.90 -12.29
CA ASP A 92 -3.96 -2.51 -13.44
C ASP A 92 -4.98 -3.03 -14.48
N LYS A 93 -4.47 -3.64 -15.56
CA LYS A 93 -5.30 -4.26 -16.60
C LYS A 93 -6.19 -5.40 -16.07
N ASN A 94 -5.80 -6.05 -14.99
CA ASN A 94 -6.50 -7.15 -14.34
C ASN A 94 -7.44 -6.66 -13.22
N LYS A 95 -7.63 -5.35 -13.10
CA LYS A 95 -8.49 -4.71 -12.09
C LYS A 95 -8.04 -4.98 -10.65
N LEU A 96 -6.73 -5.19 -10.47
CA LEU A 96 -6.08 -5.29 -9.17
C LEU A 96 -5.50 -3.93 -8.75
N PRO A 97 -5.40 -3.64 -7.44
CA PRO A 97 -4.71 -2.45 -6.96
C PRO A 97 -3.25 -2.46 -7.44
N CYS A 98 -2.81 -1.31 -7.93
CA CYS A 98 -1.47 -1.08 -8.45
C CYS A 98 -0.84 0.13 -7.77
N LEU A 99 0.41 -0.03 -7.34
CA LEU A 99 1.26 1.04 -6.81
C LEU A 99 2.65 0.94 -7.42
N ASP A 100 3.18 2.06 -7.90
CA ASP A 100 4.51 2.15 -8.52
C ASP A 100 4.74 1.09 -9.62
N GLY A 101 3.71 0.85 -10.44
CA GLY A 101 3.76 -0.13 -11.54
C GLY A 101 3.67 -1.60 -11.11
N ARG A 102 3.44 -1.89 -9.82
CA ARG A 102 3.27 -3.24 -9.29
C ARG A 102 1.83 -3.50 -8.89
N SER A 103 1.27 -4.60 -9.36
CA SER A 103 -0.06 -5.08 -8.97
C SER A 103 -0.01 -5.95 -7.72
N PHE A 104 -1.08 -5.91 -6.92
CA PHE A 104 -1.21 -6.67 -5.68
C PHE A 104 -2.54 -7.43 -5.63
N ASN A 105 -2.49 -8.68 -5.19
CA ASN A 105 -3.67 -9.49 -4.85
C ASN A 105 -3.95 -9.48 -3.33
N GLU A 106 -3.11 -8.82 -2.55
CA GLU A 106 -3.17 -8.72 -1.11
C GLU A 106 -2.84 -7.29 -0.68
N CYS A 107 -3.63 -6.75 0.25
CA CYS A 107 -3.36 -5.48 0.91
C CYS A 107 -3.56 -5.63 2.41
N TRP A 108 -2.66 -5.04 3.19
CA TRP A 108 -2.80 -4.91 4.63
C TRP A 108 -3.12 -3.47 4.99
N VAL A 109 -4.08 -3.29 5.88
CA VAL A 109 -4.47 -1.99 6.42
C VAL A 109 -4.16 -2.00 7.89
N LEU A 110 -3.33 -1.06 8.34
CA LEU A 110 -3.01 -0.83 9.74
C LEU A 110 -3.49 0.56 10.12
N SER A 111 -4.51 0.63 10.97
CA SER A 111 -5.12 1.90 11.36
C SER A 111 -5.11 2.05 12.89
N PRO A 112 -4.87 3.27 13.40
CA PRO A 112 -4.97 3.51 14.82
C PRO A 112 -6.43 3.41 15.29
N ASP A 113 -6.61 2.85 16.47
CA ASP A 113 -7.85 2.91 17.24
C ASP A 113 -7.68 3.99 18.31
N TYR A 114 -8.47 5.05 18.24
CA TYR A 114 -8.29 6.21 19.09
C TYR A 114 -9.14 6.15 20.36
N VAL A 115 -8.62 6.74 21.45
CA VAL A 115 -9.39 6.93 22.69
C VAL A 115 -10.61 7.83 22.45
N GLU A 116 -11.72 7.55 23.13
CA GLU A 116 -12.86 8.48 23.30
C GLU A 116 -13.44 9.10 22.01
N ASN A 117 -13.47 8.36 20.90
CA ASN A 117 -13.89 8.87 19.58
C ASN A 117 -13.06 10.05 19.06
N PHE A 118 -11.81 10.17 19.52
CA PHE A 118 -10.90 11.19 19.03
C PHE A 118 -10.78 11.10 17.51
N ARG A 119 -11.12 12.21 16.85
CA ARG A 119 -11.01 12.39 15.42
C ARG A 119 -10.08 13.56 15.18
N PRO A 120 -8.85 13.33 14.69
CA PRO A 120 -7.92 14.43 14.44
C PRO A 120 -8.50 15.39 13.41
N ALA A 121 -8.35 16.69 13.66
CA ALA A 121 -8.63 17.71 12.65
C ALA A 121 -7.67 17.57 11.47
N LEU A 122 -8.03 18.15 10.33
CA LEU A 122 -7.16 18.18 9.16
C LEU A 122 -5.81 18.82 9.53
N GLY A 123 -4.72 18.09 9.32
CA GLY A 123 -3.37 18.57 9.63
C GLY A 123 -2.97 18.48 11.11
N GLN A 124 -3.89 18.06 12.00
CA GLN A 124 -3.55 17.86 13.40
C GLN A 124 -2.59 16.69 13.57
N GLU A 125 -1.52 16.90 14.33
CA GLU A 125 -0.66 15.82 14.78
C GLU A 125 -1.42 14.91 15.74
N VAL A 126 -1.33 13.60 15.51
CA VAL A 126 -1.95 12.60 16.36
C VAL A 126 -0.95 12.26 17.46
N PRO A 127 -1.18 12.69 18.72
CA PRO A 127 -0.30 12.29 19.80
C PRO A 127 -0.41 10.79 20.02
N GLU A 128 0.71 10.14 20.32
CA GLU A 128 0.75 8.69 20.57
C GLU A 128 -0.20 8.27 21.71
N ALA A 129 -0.34 9.13 22.73
CA ALA A 129 -1.28 8.93 23.83
C ALA A 129 -2.76 8.90 23.41
N ALA A 130 -3.11 9.40 22.22
CA ALA A 130 -4.47 9.29 21.69
C ALA A 130 -4.74 7.94 21.01
N ILE A 131 -3.71 7.13 20.72
CA ILE A 131 -3.83 5.81 20.10
C ILE A 131 -3.99 4.77 21.22
N ALA A 132 -5.22 4.28 21.41
CA ALA A 132 -5.54 3.24 22.39
C ALA A 132 -5.03 1.86 21.97
N ALA A 133 -5.18 1.56 20.67
CA ALA A 133 -4.82 0.28 20.08
C ALA A 133 -4.57 0.42 18.58
N TRP A 134 -4.24 -0.69 17.93
CA TRP A 134 -4.10 -0.77 16.48
C TRP A 134 -5.04 -1.82 15.91
N ARG A 135 -5.69 -1.48 14.80
CA ARG A 135 -6.57 -2.36 14.04
C ARG A 135 -5.88 -2.77 12.75
N VAL A 136 -5.90 -4.07 12.49
CA VAL A 136 -5.34 -4.67 11.28
C VAL A 136 -6.45 -5.31 10.47
N LEU A 137 -6.51 -4.99 9.19
CA LEU A 137 -7.32 -5.71 8.21
C LEU A 137 -6.40 -6.29 7.13
N GLN A 138 -6.72 -7.50 6.68
CA GLN A 138 -6.17 -8.07 5.46
C GLN A 138 -7.27 -8.08 4.40
N ILE A 139 -6.93 -7.66 3.19
CA ILE A 139 -7.79 -7.68 2.01
C ILE A 139 -7.13 -8.57 0.97
N CYS A 140 -7.84 -9.60 0.52
CA CYS A 140 -7.38 -10.54 -0.50
C CYS A 140 -8.33 -10.52 -1.70
N TRP A 141 -7.79 -10.32 -2.91
CA TRP A 141 -8.53 -10.35 -4.16
C TRP A 141 -8.55 -11.75 -4.75
N GLN A 142 -9.73 -12.20 -5.21
CA GLN A 142 -9.94 -13.48 -5.90
C GLN A 142 -9.85 -13.34 -7.40
#